data_AF-A0A9E5UBE4-F1
#
_entry.id   AF-A0A9E5UBE4-F1
#
_cell.length_a   1.000
_cell.length_b   1.000
_cell.length_c   1.000
_cell.angle_alpha   90.00
_cell.angle_beta   90.00
_cell.angle_gamma   90.00
#
_symmetry.space_group_name_H-M   'P 1'
#
loop_
_entity.id
_entity.type
_entity.pdbx_description
1 polymer ?
#
loop_
_entity_poly.entity_id
_entity_poly.type
_entity_poly.pdbx_seq_one_letter_code
_entity_poly.pdbx_strand_id
1 'polypeptide(L)'
;ERETYDLMGIEFTGHPWLRRIMMPQDWVGHPLRKDYPLGGEPVNFSGDRDNPRFAHLGQQIMVGPSYPSEIQEEVDTEGHLVLNMGPQHPATHGVLRLAVELDGERVV
;
A
#
# COMPACT_ATOMS: atom_id res chain seq x y z
N GLU A 1 10.85 -4.92 -23.88
CA GLU A 1 10.12 -5.16 -25.14
C GLU A 1 8.78 -5.84 -24.92
N ARG A 2 8.71 -7.11 -24.48
CA ARG A 2 7.43 -7.84 -24.32
C ARG A 2 6.44 -7.23 -23.32
N GLU A 3 6.89 -6.73 -22.18
CA GLU A 3 6.03 -6.03 -21.21
C GLU A 3 5.43 -4.76 -21.81
N THR A 4 6.26 -3.96 -22.48
CA THR A 4 5.84 -2.74 -23.16
C THR A 4 4.87 -3.06 -24.30
N TYR A 5 5.08 -4.14 -25.04
CA TYR A 5 4.11 -4.66 -26.00
C TYR A 5 2.79 -5.05 -25.32
N ASP A 6 2.83 -5.78 -24.21
CA ASP A 6 1.63 -6.28 -23.55
C ASP A 6 0.79 -5.16 -22.92
N LEU A 7 1.44 -4.22 -22.22
CA LEU A 7 0.77 -3.19 -21.44
C LEU A 7 0.54 -1.88 -22.19
N MET A 8 1.41 -1.53 -23.14
CA MET A 8 1.34 -0.27 -23.92
C MET A 8 1.07 -0.49 -25.41
N GLY A 9 1.20 -1.72 -25.92
CA GLY A 9 0.99 -2.03 -27.34
C GLY A 9 2.05 -1.44 -28.26
N ILE A 10 3.30 -1.29 -27.79
CA ILE A 10 4.43 -0.87 -28.62
C ILE A 10 5.04 -2.09 -29.29
N GLU A 11 5.13 -2.08 -30.62
CA GLU A 11 5.74 -3.15 -31.40
C GLU A 11 7.25 -2.95 -31.59
N PHE A 12 8.01 -4.04 -31.50
CA PHE A 12 9.48 -4.03 -31.63
C PHE A 12 9.89 -4.89 -32.83
N THR A 13 10.48 -4.26 -33.84
CA THR A 13 10.96 -4.95 -35.04
C THR A 13 12.12 -5.88 -34.72
N GLY A 14 12.05 -7.13 -35.20
CA GLY A 14 13.12 -8.13 -35.02
C GLY A 14 13.04 -8.95 -33.73
N HIS A 15 12.05 -8.70 -32.86
CA HIS A 15 11.88 -9.50 -31.65
C HIS A 15 11.24 -10.87 -31.97
N PRO A 16 11.90 -12.01 -31.67
CA PRO A 16 11.50 -13.33 -32.17
C PRO A 16 10.20 -13.88 -31.56
N TRP A 17 9.81 -13.41 -30.37
CA TRP A 17 8.61 -13.87 -29.66
C TRP A 17 7.84 -12.73 -29.01
N LEU A 18 7.42 -11.76 -29.82
CA LEU A 18 6.64 -10.65 -29.32
C LEU A 18 5.20 -11.09 -29.03
N ARG A 19 5.00 -11.61 -27.81
CA ARG A 19 3.72 -12.08 -27.27
C ARG A 19 3.53 -11.58 -25.85
N ARG A 20 2.26 -11.52 -25.41
CA ARG A 20 1.85 -11.15 -24.04
C ARG A 20 2.61 -11.96 -22.97
N ILE A 21 2.82 -11.37 -21.80
CA ILE A 21 3.54 -11.97 -20.68
C ILE A 21 2.83 -11.76 -19.33
N MET A 22 2.14 -10.64 -19.16
CA MET A 22 1.39 -10.27 -17.95
C MET A 22 -0.09 -10.56 -18.10
N MET A 23 -0.69 -10.17 -19.24
CA MET A 23 -2.13 -10.30 -19.45
C MET A 23 -2.50 -11.69 -19.97
N PRO A 24 -3.73 -12.18 -19.69
CA PRO A 24 -4.28 -13.37 -20.33
C PRO A 24 -4.18 -13.31 -21.87
N GLN A 25 -4.06 -14.46 -22.52
CA GLN A 25 -3.88 -14.52 -23.98
C GLN A 25 -5.10 -14.01 -24.75
N ASP A 26 -6.28 -14.13 -24.17
CA ASP A 26 -7.57 -13.67 -24.67
C ASP A 26 -7.89 -12.21 -24.28
N TRP A 27 -6.99 -11.53 -23.56
CA TRP A 27 -7.19 -10.14 -23.17
C TRP A 27 -7.20 -9.21 -24.38
N VAL A 28 -8.16 -8.27 -24.42
CA VAL A 28 -8.31 -7.29 -25.49
C VAL A 28 -7.73 -5.94 -25.04
N GLY A 29 -6.83 -5.38 -25.84
CA GLY A 29 -6.22 -4.06 -25.61
C GLY A 29 -5.00 -4.05 -24.67
N HIS A 30 -4.61 -2.84 -24.25
CA HIS A 30 -3.33 -2.54 -23.58
C HIS A 30 -3.57 -1.62 -22.36
N PRO A 31 -3.60 -2.17 -21.14
CA PRO A 31 -4.12 -1.50 -19.94
C PRO A 31 -3.50 -0.15 -19.57
N LEU A 32 -2.26 0.12 -19.99
CA LEU A 32 -1.55 1.35 -19.65
C LEU A 32 -1.67 2.44 -20.72
N ARG A 33 -2.42 2.21 -21.80
CA ARG A 33 -2.75 3.29 -22.75
C ARG A 33 -3.80 4.24 -22.17
N LYS A 34 -3.72 5.51 -22.53
CA LYS A 34 -4.63 6.56 -22.02
C LYS A 34 -6.05 6.44 -22.55
N ASP A 35 -6.22 5.86 -23.73
CA ASP A 35 -7.50 5.55 -24.37
C ASP A 35 -8.06 4.20 -23.92
N TYR A 36 -7.28 3.40 -23.17
CA TYR A 36 -7.79 2.17 -22.59
C TYR A 36 -8.83 2.53 -21.53
N PRO A 37 -10.08 2.00 -21.64
CA PRO A 37 -11.10 2.29 -20.65
C PRO A 37 -10.59 1.79 -19.30
N LEU A 38 -10.44 2.70 -18.35
CA LEU A 38 -10.24 2.35 -16.96
C LEU A 38 -11.54 1.69 -16.48
N GLY A 39 -11.63 0.38 -16.69
CA GLY A 39 -12.64 -0.45 -16.08
C GLY A 39 -12.43 -0.37 -14.58
N GLY A 40 -13.19 0.51 -13.92
CA GLY A 40 -13.41 0.41 -12.50
C GLY A 40 -14.48 -0.63 -12.28
N GLU A 41 -14.13 -1.77 -11.68
CA GLU A 41 -15.13 -2.42 -10.84
C GLU A 41 -15.39 -1.43 -9.70
N PRO A 42 -16.65 -1.06 -9.41
CA PRO A 42 -16.93 -0.21 -8.27
C PRO A 42 -16.24 -0.82 -7.07
N VAL A 43 -15.29 -0.09 -6.50
CA VAL A 43 -14.65 -0.49 -5.26
C VAL A 43 -15.80 -0.47 -4.25
N ASN A 44 -16.31 -1.65 -3.90
CA ASN A 44 -17.42 -1.78 -2.94
C ASN A 44 -17.10 -1.15 -1.58
N PHE A 45 -15.85 -0.71 -1.38
CA PHE A 45 -15.35 -0.05 -0.18
C PHE A 45 -15.39 1.49 -0.22
N SER A 46 -15.60 2.15 -1.38
CA SER A 46 -15.58 3.62 -1.47
C SER A 46 -16.96 4.28 -1.66
N GLY A 47 -17.93 3.56 -2.23
CA GLY A 47 -19.28 4.09 -2.51
C GLY A 47 -20.38 3.67 -1.53
N ASP A 48 -20.11 2.74 -0.63
CA ASP A 48 -21.15 2.01 0.10
C ASP A 48 -20.98 2.14 1.62
N ARG A 49 -20.77 3.39 2.09
CA ARG A 49 -20.67 3.71 3.53
C ARG A 49 -21.94 3.33 4.29
N ASP A 50 -23.08 3.35 3.61
CA ASP A 50 -24.38 3.03 4.17
C ASP A 50 -24.74 1.54 4.00
N ASN A 51 -23.84 0.72 3.43
CA ASN A 51 -24.08 -0.72 3.35
C ASN A 51 -24.07 -1.32 4.76
N PRO A 52 -25.14 -2.00 5.19
CA PRO A 52 -25.16 -2.68 6.48
C PRO A 52 -24.05 -3.74 6.60
N ARG A 53 -23.53 -4.27 5.49
CA ARG A 53 -22.42 -5.22 5.46
C ARG A 53 -21.07 -4.61 5.87
N PHE A 54 -20.93 -3.28 5.80
CA PHE A 54 -19.73 -2.54 6.21
C PHE A 54 -19.96 -1.67 7.46
N ALA A 55 -21.12 -1.78 8.12
CA ALA A 55 -21.44 -1.00 9.33
C ALA A 55 -20.42 -1.15 10.46
N HIS A 56 -19.68 -2.26 10.47
CA HIS A 56 -18.63 -2.57 11.45
C HIS A 56 -17.21 -2.48 10.87
N LEU A 57 -17.05 -2.05 9.62
CA LEU A 57 -15.74 -1.94 8.98
C LEU A 57 -14.93 -0.82 9.66
N GLY A 58 -13.77 -1.16 10.22
CA GLY A 58 -12.96 -0.24 11.02
C GLY A 58 -13.43 -0.09 12.48
N GLN A 59 -14.53 -0.75 12.87
CA GLN A 59 -14.82 -0.92 14.29
C GLN A 59 -13.83 -1.92 14.87
N GLN A 60 -13.17 -1.49 15.93
CA GLN A 60 -12.27 -2.32 16.69
C GLN A 60 -13.08 -3.43 17.38
N ILE A 61 -13.03 -4.63 16.79
CA ILE A 61 -13.83 -5.82 17.21
C ILE A 61 -13.44 -6.30 18.62
N MET A 62 -12.21 -6.01 19.03
CA MET A 62 -11.73 -6.29 20.39
C MET A 62 -11.20 -4.99 20.99
N VAL A 63 -11.70 -4.60 22.17
CA VAL A 63 -11.06 -3.57 22.98
C VAL A 63 -9.65 -4.07 23.27
N GLY A 64 -8.68 -3.52 22.56
CA GLY A 64 -7.28 -3.76 22.86
C GLY A 64 -7.02 -3.02 24.17
N PRO A 65 -6.53 -3.68 25.23
CA PRO A 65 -6.17 -2.95 26.43
C PRO A 65 -5.16 -1.87 26.02
N SER A 66 -5.56 -0.60 26.16
CA SER A 66 -4.64 0.51 26.05
C SER A 66 -3.87 0.55 27.38
N TYR A 67 -2.69 -0.04 27.38
CA TYR A 67 -1.76 0.22 28.46
C TYR A 67 -1.21 1.63 28.24
N PRO A 68 -1.27 2.52 29.25
CA PRO A 68 -0.42 3.68 29.23
C PRO A 68 1.01 3.16 29.02
N SER A 69 1.69 3.65 28.00
CA SER A 69 3.12 3.45 27.91
C SER A 69 3.74 4.19 29.08
N GLU A 70 4.09 3.47 30.13
CA GLU A 70 5.01 3.96 31.14
C GLU A 70 6.33 4.23 30.41
N ILE A 71 6.61 5.50 30.18
CA ILE A 71 7.97 5.94 29.90
C ILE A 71 8.79 5.48 31.12
N GLN A 72 9.69 4.53 30.91
CA GLN A 72 10.70 4.21 31.92
C GLN A 72 11.40 5.53 32.24
N GLU A 73 11.45 5.93 33.52
CA GLU A 73 12.13 7.16 33.97
C GLU A 73 13.63 7.18 33.60
N GLU A 74 14.14 6.07 33.06
CA GLU A 74 15.52 5.86 32.59
C GLU A 74 15.73 6.24 31.11
N VAL A 75 14.72 6.79 30.42
CA VAL A 75 14.92 7.40 29.10
C VAL A 75 15.31 8.87 29.31
N ASP A 76 16.60 9.16 29.18
CA ASP A 76 17.14 10.51 29.22
C ASP A 76 16.59 11.31 28.03
N THR A 77 15.59 12.16 28.27
CA THR A 77 15.03 13.05 27.23
C THR A 77 15.86 14.32 27.03
N GLU A 78 16.95 14.53 27.77
CA GLU A 78 17.86 15.65 27.50
C GLU A 78 18.68 15.35 26.24
N GLY A 79 18.15 15.76 25.08
CA GLY A 79 18.83 15.63 23.80
C GLY A 79 18.35 14.45 22.95
N HIS A 80 17.52 13.55 23.50
CA HIS A 80 16.97 12.41 22.77
C HIS A 80 15.46 12.55 22.48
N LEU A 81 15.05 12.22 21.25
CA LEU A 81 13.66 12.24 20.81
C LEU A 81 13.13 10.82 20.59
N VAL A 82 12.04 10.46 21.27
CA VAL A 82 11.34 9.19 21.05
C VAL A 82 10.28 9.38 19.95
N LEU A 83 10.47 8.72 18.81
CA LEU A 83 9.56 8.76 17.66
C LEU A 83 8.87 7.40 17.47
N ASN A 84 7.54 7.42 17.51
CA ASN A 84 6.73 6.29 17.10
C ASN A 84 6.58 6.29 15.56
N MET A 85 7.18 5.31 14.87
CA MET A 85 6.99 5.10 13.43
C MET A 85 6.08 3.90 13.17
N GLY A 86 4.86 4.17 12.69
CA GLY A 86 3.89 3.16 12.25
C GLY A 86 2.42 3.61 12.43
N PRO A 87 1.43 2.85 11.92
CA PRO A 87 1.58 1.58 11.21
C PRO A 87 1.91 1.79 9.72
N GLN A 88 3.00 1.19 9.24
CA GLN A 88 3.26 1.10 7.80
C GLN A 88 2.77 -0.25 7.26
N HIS A 89 2.28 -0.27 6.01
CA HIS A 89 1.76 -1.45 5.33
C HIS A 89 2.77 -2.00 4.31
N PRO A 90 3.83 -2.73 4.73
CA PRO A 90 4.58 -3.56 3.80
C PRO A 90 3.67 -4.74 3.41
N ALA A 91 3.30 -4.81 2.15
CA ALA A 91 2.10 -5.48 1.61
C ALA A 91 1.90 -6.99 1.86
N THR A 92 2.64 -7.65 2.75
CA THR A 92 2.51 -9.09 3.03
C THR A 92 2.89 -9.56 4.44
N HIS A 93 3.37 -8.72 5.36
CA HIS A 93 3.98 -9.20 6.63
C HIS A 93 3.45 -8.58 7.93
N GLY A 94 2.20 -8.09 7.94
CA GLY A 94 1.56 -7.56 9.14
C GLY A 94 1.94 -6.10 9.45
N VAL A 95 1.43 -5.60 10.57
CA VAL A 95 1.61 -4.22 11.01
C VAL A 95 2.95 -4.07 11.72
N LEU A 96 3.87 -3.29 11.14
CA LEU A 96 5.13 -2.93 11.77
C LEU A 96 4.96 -1.61 12.55
N ARG A 97 5.26 -1.65 13.86
CA ARG A 97 5.41 -0.47 14.72
C ARG A 97 6.80 -0.48 15.30
N LEU A 98 7.54 0.60 15.09
CA LEU A 98 8.86 0.81 15.67
C LEU A 98 8.79 2.02 16.61
N ALA A 99 9.29 1.86 17.83
CA ALA A 99 9.66 2.98 18.69
C ALA A 99 11.17 3.19 18.51
N VAL A 100 11.56 4.38 18.06
CA VAL A 100 12.96 4.72 17.80
C VAL A 100 13.34 5.90 18.68
N GLU A 101 14.54 5.83 19.25
CA GLU A 101 15.18 6.92 19.98
C GLU A 101 16.19 7.60 19.05
N LEU A 102 16.10 8.92 18.92
CA LEU A 102 16.98 9.74 18.08
C LEU A 102 17.88 10.57 19.00
N ASP A 103 19.17 10.62 18.72
CA ASP A 103 20.14 11.53 19.36
C ASP A 103 20.19 12.85 18.58
N GLY A 104 19.60 13.91 19.17
CA GLY A 104 19.43 15.23 18.57
C GLY A 104 18.20 15.41 17.67
N GLU A 105 17.90 16.67 17.31
CA GLU A 105 16.63 17.08 16.68
C GLU A 105 16.76 17.65 15.24
N ARG A 106 17.94 17.60 14.60
CA ARG A 106 18.13 18.33 13.34
C ARG A 106 17.59 17.56 12.11
N VAL A 107 16.38 17.91 11.71
CA VAL A 107 15.82 17.59 10.38
C VAL A 107 16.34 18.63 9.37
N VAL A 108 17.08 18.18 8.34
CA VAL A 108 17.54 19.00 7.19
C VAL A 108 16.68 18.81 5.96
#